data_AF-A0A1F3Y0Q0-F1
#
_entry.id   AF-A0A1F3Y0Q0-F1
#
_cell.length_a   1.000
_cell.length_b   1.000
_cell.length_c   1.000
_cell.angle_alpha   90.00
_cell.angle_beta   90.00
_cell.angle_gamma   90.00
#
_symmetry.space_group_name_H-M   'P 1'
#
loop_
_entity.id
_entity.type
_entity.pdbx_description
1 polymer ?
#
loop_
_entity_poly.entity_id
_entity_poly.type
_entity_poly.pdbx_seq_one_letter_code
_entity_poly.pdbx_strand_id
1 'polypeptide(L)'
;MKKCVFVVLGFFAAGCNFDVADSTDVNPDQLYQSYTISYSETAKSLCGRAQFTISNPTGKSVDLQKPASITFDGSPMAKEAFLGISYHACTSATADGNHSFTFRTNDGLVYTNSVNMISMAVRNVPNTVSRTGFSVAFVGNEVDNTDSIEVSASGAAGRDAPAGWTSYSNTVRVTANGDTLRVPPTVFQMIQNGTVRIAFKRVRKPRIQQSASAGGDITIEYDSPSYSVQLTD
;
A
#
# COMPACT_ATOMS: atom_id res chain seq x y z
N MET A 1 4.33 -15.17 -57.00
CA MET A 1 4.43 -13.89 -56.28
C MET A 1 3.43 -13.91 -55.13
N LYS A 2 3.89 -14.09 -53.88
CA LYS A 2 3.03 -14.17 -52.69
C LYS A 2 2.71 -12.76 -52.20
N LYS A 3 1.42 -12.39 -52.14
CA LYS A 3 0.95 -11.09 -51.64
C LYS A 3 0.95 -11.12 -50.11
N CYS A 4 1.77 -10.28 -49.48
CA CYS A 4 1.68 -10.01 -48.04
C CYS A 4 0.53 -9.04 -47.80
N VAL A 5 -0.46 -9.47 -47.00
CA VAL A 5 -1.54 -8.61 -46.51
C VAL A 5 -1.07 -8.00 -45.19
N PHE A 6 -0.88 -6.68 -45.19
CA PHE A 6 -0.53 -5.88 -44.01
C PHE A 6 -1.84 -5.55 -43.28
N VAL A 7 -2.08 -6.18 -42.13
CA VAL A 7 -3.19 -5.82 -41.24
C VAL A 7 -2.70 -4.70 -40.33
N VAL A 8 -3.16 -3.48 -40.59
CA VAL A 8 -2.93 -2.31 -39.74
C VAL A 8 -3.90 -2.40 -38.57
N LEU A 9 -3.39 -2.81 -37.41
CA LEU A 9 -4.13 -2.85 -36.15
C LEU A 9 -4.21 -1.43 -35.57
N GLY A 10 -5.33 -0.74 -35.79
CA GLY A 10 -5.60 0.58 -35.23
C GLY A 10 -5.78 0.53 -33.72
N PHE A 11 -4.82 1.07 -32.97
CA PHE A 11 -4.87 1.24 -31.53
C PHE A 11 -5.83 2.40 -31.21
N PHE A 12 -7.09 2.09 -30.88
CA PHE A 12 -8.02 3.08 -30.34
C PHE A 12 -7.62 3.39 -28.90
N ALA A 13 -7.03 4.57 -28.68
CA ALA A 13 -6.86 5.14 -27.36
C ALA A 13 -8.25 5.50 -26.80
N ALA A 14 -8.92 4.54 -26.18
CA ALA A 14 -10.05 4.83 -25.31
C ALA A 14 -9.51 5.61 -24.11
N GLY A 15 -9.65 6.95 -24.17
CA GLY A 15 -9.33 7.83 -23.06
C GLY A 15 -10.16 7.38 -21.85
N CYS A 16 -9.49 6.83 -20.84
CA CYS A 16 -10.11 6.57 -19.55
C CYS A 16 -10.40 7.93 -18.91
N ASN A 17 -11.56 8.51 -19.22
CA ASN A 17 -12.06 9.67 -18.49
C ASN A 17 -12.48 9.17 -17.11
N PHE A 18 -11.68 9.48 -16.10
CA PHE A 18 -12.04 9.21 -14.71
C PHE A 18 -13.10 10.22 -14.32
N ASP A 19 -14.32 9.74 -14.08
CA ASP A 19 -15.42 10.61 -13.71
C ASP A 19 -15.23 11.12 -12.28
N VAL A 20 -15.38 12.43 -12.08
CA VAL A 20 -15.20 13.14 -10.80
C VAL A 20 -16.45 13.95 -10.52
N ALA A 21 -16.99 13.86 -9.31
CA ALA A 21 -18.13 14.65 -8.84
C ALA A 21 -17.65 15.70 -7.85
N ASP A 22 -18.27 16.88 -7.87
CA ASP A 22 -18.10 17.83 -6.77
C ASP A 22 -18.91 17.38 -5.56
N SER A 23 -18.31 17.45 -4.38
CA SER A 23 -18.98 17.11 -3.12
C SER A 23 -20.22 17.96 -2.81
N THR A 24 -20.42 19.09 -3.50
CA THR A 24 -21.66 19.89 -3.41
C THR A 24 -22.84 19.22 -4.10
N ASP A 25 -22.57 18.32 -5.05
CA ASP A 25 -23.56 17.68 -5.90
C ASP A 25 -23.84 16.23 -5.46
N VAL A 26 -23.20 15.79 -4.38
CA VAL A 26 -23.27 14.42 -3.86
C VAL A 26 -23.87 14.44 -2.46
N ASN A 27 -24.78 13.50 -2.19
CA ASN A 27 -25.28 13.26 -0.84
C ASN A 27 -24.13 12.74 0.05
N PRO A 28 -23.77 13.43 1.15
CA PRO A 28 -22.69 12.99 2.03
C PRO A 28 -22.86 11.57 2.59
N ASP A 29 -24.09 11.10 2.75
CA ASP A 29 -24.38 9.74 3.26
C ASP A 29 -24.04 8.63 2.24
N GLN A 30 -23.87 9.00 0.96
CA GLN A 30 -23.44 8.11 -0.11
C GLN A 30 -21.92 8.05 -0.27
N LEU A 31 -21.14 8.75 0.55
CA LEU A 31 -19.69 8.77 0.42
C LEU A 31 -19.05 7.54 1.06
N TYR A 32 -18.47 6.68 0.22
CA TYR A 32 -17.54 5.66 0.68
C TYR A 32 -16.20 6.31 1.04
N GLN A 33 -15.68 6.01 2.23
CA GLN A 33 -14.47 6.62 2.79
C GLN A 33 -13.32 5.61 2.78
N SER A 34 -12.27 5.86 2.02
CA SER A 34 -11.08 5.01 1.99
C SER A 34 -9.88 5.75 2.56
N TYR A 35 -9.23 5.15 3.55
CA TYR A 35 -8.09 5.72 4.24
C TYR A 35 -6.88 4.78 4.19
N THR A 36 -5.71 5.33 3.94
CA THR A 36 -4.44 4.61 4.06
C THR A 36 -3.47 5.40 4.91
N ILE A 37 -2.86 4.75 5.90
CA ILE A 37 -1.74 5.30 6.65
C ILE A 37 -0.54 4.44 6.33
N SER A 38 0.52 5.04 5.82
CA SER A 38 1.76 4.34 5.50
C SER A 38 2.93 4.96 6.24
N TYR A 39 3.82 4.11 6.73
CA TYR A 39 5.10 4.54 7.28
C TYR A 39 6.25 3.82 6.58
N SER A 40 7.24 4.59 6.16
CA SER A 40 8.48 4.07 5.60
C SER A 40 9.64 4.27 6.56
N GLU A 41 10.19 3.16 7.06
CA GLU A 41 11.34 3.18 7.97
C GLU A 41 12.64 3.60 7.27
N THR A 42 12.69 3.49 5.94
CA THR A 42 13.80 3.98 5.11
C THR A 42 13.74 5.51 4.94
N ALA A 43 12.55 6.03 4.60
CA ALA A 43 12.36 7.47 4.40
C ALA A 43 12.14 8.26 5.71
N LYS A 44 11.88 7.55 6.83
CA LYS A 44 11.45 8.16 8.10
C LYS A 44 10.25 9.08 7.91
N SER A 45 9.27 8.60 7.14
CA SER A 45 8.11 9.37 6.70
C SER A 45 6.83 8.61 7.00
N LEU A 46 5.91 9.29 7.68
CA LEU A 46 4.55 8.86 7.92
C LEU A 46 3.62 9.64 6.98
N CYS A 47 2.78 8.94 6.24
CA CYS A 47 1.86 9.54 5.28
C CYS A 47 0.43 9.05 5.52
N GLY A 48 -0.52 9.97 5.53
CA GLY A 48 -1.94 9.69 5.41
C GLY A 48 -2.38 9.92 3.97
N ARG A 49 -3.25 9.05 3.46
CA ARG A 49 -3.98 9.19 2.20
C ARG A 49 -5.46 8.98 2.46
N ALA A 50 -6.30 9.81 1.85
CA ALA A 50 -7.74 9.67 1.88
C ALA A 50 -8.32 9.74 0.45
N GLN A 51 -9.36 8.97 0.20
CA GLN A 51 -10.13 9.00 -1.04
C GLN A 51 -11.62 8.86 -0.72
N PHE A 52 -12.43 9.59 -1.49
CA PHE A 52 -13.88 9.56 -1.37
C PHE A 52 -14.49 9.17 -2.72
N THR A 53 -15.42 8.22 -2.69
CA THR A 53 -16.12 7.73 -3.87
C THR A 53 -17.63 7.59 -3.59
N ILE A 54 -18.45 7.62 -4.63
CA ILE A 54 -19.90 7.45 -4.48
C ILE A 54 -20.24 5.96 -4.32
N SER A 55 -20.95 5.64 -3.25
CA SER A 55 -21.55 4.33 -2.90
C SER A 55 -20.60 3.18 -2.59
N ASN A 56 -19.42 3.07 -3.21
CA ASN A 56 -18.50 1.94 -3.03
C ASN A 56 -17.04 2.31 -3.46
N PRO A 57 -16.03 1.46 -3.17
CA PRO A 57 -14.62 1.76 -3.49
C PRO A 57 -14.31 2.01 -4.97
N THR A 58 -15.12 1.47 -5.88
CA THR A 58 -14.95 1.61 -7.34
C THR A 58 -15.87 2.67 -7.95
N GLY A 59 -16.58 3.43 -7.11
CA GLY A 59 -17.49 4.48 -7.53
C GLY A 59 -16.78 5.69 -8.12
N LYS A 60 -17.59 6.65 -8.57
CA LYS A 60 -17.13 7.96 -9.04
C LYS A 60 -16.36 8.67 -7.93
N SER A 61 -15.18 9.21 -8.25
CA SER A 61 -14.35 9.92 -7.27
C SER A 61 -14.97 11.29 -6.94
N VAL A 62 -14.78 11.77 -5.71
CA VAL A 62 -15.38 13.02 -5.23
C VAL A 62 -14.31 14.06 -4.92
N ASP A 63 -14.44 15.26 -5.50
CA ASP A 63 -13.68 16.45 -5.14
C ASP A 63 -14.37 17.20 -3.99
N LEU A 64 -13.70 17.27 -2.85
CA LEU A 64 -14.10 18.05 -1.68
C LEU A 64 -14.00 19.55 -1.97
N GLN A 65 -15.17 20.18 -2.06
CA GLN A 65 -15.36 21.61 -2.17
C GLN A 65 -15.65 22.16 -0.78
N LYS A 66 -15.32 23.43 -0.52
CA LYS A 66 -15.61 24.03 0.79
C LYS A 66 -17.13 24.06 1.04
N PRO A 67 -17.59 23.83 2.30
CA PRO A 67 -16.78 23.70 3.51
C PRO A 67 -16.25 22.29 3.83
N ALA A 68 -16.50 21.29 2.97
CA ALA A 68 -15.94 19.97 3.17
C ALA A 68 -14.41 20.01 3.21
N SER A 69 -13.82 19.19 4.08
CA SER A 69 -12.38 19.16 4.30
C SER A 69 -11.94 17.85 4.94
N ILE A 70 -10.67 17.52 4.78
CA ILE A 70 -10.04 16.34 5.37
C ILE A 70 -8.69 16.74 5.97
N THR A 71 -8.43 16.22 7.16
CA THR A 71 -7.15 16.38 7.87
C THR A 71 -6.60 15.03 8.28
N PHE A 72 -5.28 14.93 8.36
CA PHE A 72 -4.54 13.80 8.92
C PHE A 72 -3.69 14.32 10.08
N ASP A 73 -3.90 13.77 11.27
CA ASP A 73 -3.28 14.25 12.53
C ASP A 73 -3.43 15.77 12.73
N GLY A 74 -4.63 16.27 12.42
CA GLY A 74 -4.98 17.70 12.50
C GLY A 74 -4.38 18.58 11.39
N SER A 75 -3.49 18.04 10.55
CA SER A 75 -2.91 18.76 9.42
C SER A 75 -3.81 18.64 8.18
N PRO A 76 -4.14 19.74 7.48
CA PRO A 76 -4.87 19.69 6.22
C PRO A 76 -4.16 18.85 5.17
N MET A 77 -4.91 18.02 4.45
CA MET A 77 -4.36 17.19 3.38
C MET A 77 -4.44 17.91 2.03
N ALA A 78 -3.37 17.81 1.24
CA ALA A 78 -3.29 18.37 -0.10
C ALA A 78 -4.04 17.48 -1.10
N LYS A 79 -4.77 18.11 -2.03
CA LYS A 79 -5.46 17.41 -3.12
C LYS A 79 -4.47 16.95 -4.20
N GLU A 80 -4.66 15.75 -4.70
CA GLU A 80 -3.93 15.16 -5.82
C GLU A 80 -4.91 14.54 -6.82
N ALA A 81 -4.77 14.91 -8.09
CA ALA A 81 -5.61 14.42 -9.18
C ALA A 81 -4.81 13.48 -10.09
N PHE A 82 -4.89 12.17 -9.82
CA PHE A 82 -4.27 11.12 -10.63
C PHE A 82 -5.17 9.90 -10.67
N LEU A 83 -5.78 9.62 -11.83
CA LEU A 83 -6.78 8.56 -12.03
C LEU A 83 -7.99 8.67 -11.07
N GLY A 84 -8.35 9.90 -10.69
CA GLY A 84 -9.34 10.23 -9.66
C GLY A 84 -8.83 11.35 -8.75
N ILE A 85 -9.57 11.65 -7.67
CA ILE A 85 -9.18 12.60 -6.63
C ILE A 85 -8.79 11.83 -5.37
N SER A 86 -7.63 12.16 -4.82
CA SER A 86 -7.22 11.72 -3.48
C SER A 86 -6.57 12.88 -2.72
N TYR A 87 -6.43 12.71 -1.42
CA TYR A 87 -5.83 13.68 -0.53
C TYR A 87 -4.66 13.05 0.19
N HIS A 88 -3.55 13.77 0.32
CA HIS A 88 -2.34 13.27 0.99
C HIS A 88 -1.78 14.28 1.99
N ALA A 89 -1.17 13.77 3.05
CA ALA A 89 -0.32 14.55 3.96
C ALA A 89 0.79 13.63 4.47
N CYS A 90 2.02 14.13 4.51
CA CYS A 90 3.16 13.40 5.04
C CYS A 90 3.88 14.25 6.10
N THR A 91 4.47 13.57 7.07
CA THR A 91 5.25 14.18 8.13
C THR A 91 6.46 13.31 8.48
N SER A 92 7.53 13.94 8.92
CA SER A 92 8.64 13.25 9.56
C SER A 92 8.27 12.97 11.02
N ALA A 93 7.59 11.85 11.25
CA ALA A 93 7.19 11.35 12.56
C ALA A 93 7.65 9.91 12.76
N THR A 94 7.55 9.40 13.98
CA THR A 94 7.70 7.96 14.25
C THR A 94 6.48 7.18 13.78
N ALA A 95 6.67 5.90 13.48
CA ALA A 95 5.56 5.00 13.14
C ALA A 95 4.61 4.75 14.31
N ASP A 96 5.17 4.65 15.53
CA ASP A 96 4.41 4.25 16.69
C ASP A 96 3.52 5.40 17.18
N GLY A 97 2.23 5.13 17.33
CA GLY A 97 1.31 6.10 17.87
C GLY A 97 -0.13 5.94 17.42
N ASN A 98 -0.97 6.84 17.93
CA ASN A 98 -2.32 7.02 17.45
C ASN A 98 -2.33 8.07 16.35
N HIS A 99 -2.92 7.71 15.22
CA HIS A 99 -3.10 8.58 14.06
C HIS A 99 -4.58 8.68 13.73
N SER A 100 -5.00 9.81 13.17
CA SER A 100 -6.41 10.07 12.91
C SER A 100 -6.66 10.79 11.59
N PHE A 101 -7.75 10.40 10.94
CA PHE A 101 -8.38 11.19 9.89
C PHE A 101 -9.61 11.89 10.46
N THR A 102 -9.75 13.17 10.15
CA THR A 102 -10.98 13.92 10.43
C THR A 102 -11.55 14.47 9.14
N PHE A 103 -12.64 13.88 8.69
CA PHE A 103 -13.40 14.29 7.51
C PHE A 103 -14.60 15.13 7.95
N ARG A 104 -14.73 16.34 7.39
CA ARG A 104 -15.92 17.18 7.53
C ARG A 104 -16.62 17.28 6.18
N THR A 105 -17.93 17.07 6.17
CA THR A 105 -18.79 17.17 5.00
C THR A 105 -19.31 18.60 4.77
N ASN A 106 -19.99 18.83 3.65
CA ASN A 106 -20.57 20.14 3.30
C ASN A 106 -21.73 20.57 4.22
N ASP A 107 -22.47 19.62 4.79
CA ASP A 107 -23.53 19.86 5.79
C ASP A 107 -22.99 19.98 7.22
N GLY A 108 -21.68 19.82 7.42
CA GLY A 108 -21.00 20.02 8.69
C GLY A 108 -20.93 18.78 9.59
N LEU A 109 -21.37 17.61 9.14
CA LEU A 109 -21.08 16.34 9.82
C LEU A 109 -19.57 16.08 9.85
N VAL A 110 -19.10 15.46 10.92
CA VAL A 110 -17.68 15.16 11.14
C VAL A 110 -17.52 13.68 11.43
N TYR A 111 -16.65 13.02 10.67
CA TYR A 111 -16.24 11.64 10.87
C TYR A 111 -14.78 11.62 11.31
N THR A 112 -14.51 11.01 12.45
CA THR A 112 -13.17 10.83 12.99
C THR A 112 -12.84 9.35 13.07
N ASN A 113 -11.77 8.96 12.38
CA ASN A 113 -11.27 7.59 12.35
C ASN A 113 -9.84 7.56 12.86
N SER A 114 -9.64 6.92 14.00
CA SER A 114 -8.35 6.77 14.66
C SER A 114 -7.84 5.35 14.55
N VAL A 115 -6.54 5.20 14.35
CA VAL A 115 -5.86 3.91 14.41
C VAL A 115 -4.59 4.03 15.21
N ASN A 116 -4.23 2.92 15.86
CA ASN A 116 -2.93 2.77 16.47
C ASN A 116 -2.00 2.04 15.49
N MET A 117 -0.97 2.72 15.01
CA MET A 117 0.13 2.15 14.24
C MET A 117 1.23 1.69 15.20
N ILE A 118 1.71 0.48 14.96
CA ILE A 118 2.81 -0.14 15.71
C ILE A 118 3.82 -0.65 14.69
N SER A 119 5.06 -0.24 14.87
CA SER A 119 6.19 -0.63 14.05
C SER A 119 6.43 -2.13 14.09
N MET A 120 6.95 -2.66 12.98
CA MET A 120 7.39 -4.04 12.87
C MET A 120 8.90 -4.06 12.66
N ALA A 121 9.66 -4.20 13.76
CA ALA A 121 11.11 -4.28 13.68
C ALA A 121 11.54 -5.72 13.43
N VAL A 122 12.03 -6.02 12.23
CA VAL A 122 12.61 -7.34 11.91
C VAL A 122 14.02 -7.43 12.50
N ARG A 123 14.34 -8.57 13.09
CA ARG A 123 15.60 -8.85 13.79
C ARG A 123 16.25 -10.10 13.23
N ASN A 124 17.57 -10.18 13.38
CA ASN A 124 18.36 -11.38 13.04
C ASN A 124 18.19 -11.82 11.57
N VAL A 125 18.08 -10.87 10.64
CA VAL A 125 18.13 -11.18 9.21
C VAL A 125 19.51 -11.77 8.89
N PRO A 126 19.61 -13.02 8.39
CA PRO A 126 20.90 -13.63 8.11
C PRO A 126 21.66 -12.88 7.02
N ASN A 127 22.98 -12.75 7.16
CA ASN A 127 23.83 -12.19 6.11
C ASN A 127 23.92 -13.09 4.86
N THR A 128 23.61 -14.37 5.02
CA THR A 128 23.58 -15.37 3.95
C THR A 128 22.31 -16.20 4.07
N VAL A 129 21.61 -16.36 2.95
CA VAL A 129 20.36 -17.13 2.84
C VAL A 129 20.48 -18.12 1.69
N SER A 130 19.84 -19.28 1.83
CA SER A 130 19.74 -20.27 0.76
C SER A 130 18.37 -20.22 0.08
N ARG A 131 18.23 -20.92 -1.05
CA ARG A 131 16.94 -21.07 -1.74
C ARG A 131 15.92 -21.90 -0.98
N THR A 132 16.31 -22.56 0.11
CA THR A 132 15.37 -23.31 0.96
C THR A 132 14.49 -22.41 1.85
N GLY A 133 14.70 -21.09 1.80
CA GLY A 133 14.05 -20.14 2.69
C GLY A 133 14.76 -20.05 4.03
N PHE A 134 14.28 -19.15 4.88
CA PHE A 134 14.87 -18.87 6.19
C PHE A 134 13.79 -18.33 7.15
N SER A 135 14.15 -18.17 8.42
CA SER A 135 13.26 -17.55 9.41
C SER A 135 13.93 -16.33 10.03
N VAL A 136 13.12 -15.34 10.40
CA VAL A 136 13.55 -14.13 11.10
C VAL A 136 12.63 -13.87 12.27
N ALA A 137 13.17 -13.24 13.32
CA ALA A 137 12.35 -12.74 14.41
C ALA A 137 11.80 -11.35 14.04
N PHE A 138 10.65 -10.97 14.57
CA PHE A 138 10.14 -9.62 14.51
C PHE A 138 9.64 -9.15 15.87
N VAL A 139 9.71 -7.85 16.11
CA VAL A 139 9.13 -7.18 17.27
C VAL A 139 7.96 -6.34 16.80
N GLY A 140 6.81 -6.53 17.44
CA GLY A 140 5.56 -5.83 17.17
C GLY A 140 4.38 -6.63 17.73
N ASN A 141 3.15 -6.19 17.44
CA ASN A 141 1.97 -6.96 17.81
C ASN A 141 1.90 -8.29 17.05
N GLU A 142 1.23 -9.27 17.65
CA GLU A 142 0.85 -10.52 16.98
C GLU A 142 0.10 -10.23 15.67
N VAL A 143 0.30 -11.09 14.68
CA VAL A 143 -0.37 -10.99 13.37
C VAL A 143 -1.71 -11.71 13.49
N ASP A 144 -2.80 -10.94 13.49
CA ASP A 144 -4.15 -11.49 13.52
C ASP A 144 -4.74 -11.66 12.11
N ASN A 145 -6.05 -11.95 12.02
CA ASN A 145 -6.75 -12.16 10.75
C ASN A 145 -7.01 -10.87 9.94
N THR A 146 -6.72 -9.70 10.50
CA THR A 146 -6.79 -8.41 9.81
C THR A 146 -5.43 -7.97 9.26
N ASP A 147 -4.39 -8.75 9.56
CA ASP A 147 -3.01 -8.47 9.22
C ASP A 147 -2.47 -9.41 8.16
N SER A 148 -1.52 -8.89 7.39
CA SER A 148 -0.66 -9.69 6.54
C SER A 148 0.75 -9.11 6.57
N ILE A 149 1.74 -10.00 6.45
CA ILE A 149 3.11 -9.58 6.23
C ILE A 149 3.52 -10.04 4.84
N GLU A 150 4.07 -9.12 4.08
CA GLU A 150 4.63 -9.33 2.76
C GLU A 150 6.15 -9.25 2.86
N VAL A 151 6.84 -10.16 2.19
CA VAL A 151 8.30 -10.16 2.05
C VAL A 151 8.61 -10.01 0.58
N SER A 152 9.38 -8.99 0.26
CA SER A 152 9.92 -8.78 -1.08
C SER A 152 11.41 -9.09 -1.10
N ALA A 153 11.85 -9.75 -2.17
CA ALA A 153 13.26 -9.93 -2.49
C ALA A 153 13.52 -9.40 -3.89
N SER A 154 14.59 -8.65 -4.04
CA SER A 154 15.03 -8.11 -5.33
C SER A 154 16.52 -8.29 -5.53
N GLY A 155 16.90 -8.66 -6.75
CA GLY A 155 18.28 -8.94 -7.10
C GLY A 155 18.46 -9.04 -8.61
N ALA A 156 19.65 -9.47 -9.03
CA ALA A 156 19.89 -9.69 -10.45
C ALA A 156 19.07 -10.87 -10.98
N ALA A 157 18.63 -10.75 -12.23
CA ALA A 157 17.79 -11.75 -12.88
C ALA A 157 18.56 -13.07 -13.09
N GLY A 158 17.93 -14.19 -12.75
CA GLY A 158 18.46 -15.53 -12.97
C GLY A 158 18.21 -16.06 -14.37
N ARG A 159 18.71 -17.28 -14.62
CA ARG A 159 18.62 -17.94 -15.94
C ARG A 159 17.17 -18.13 -16.42
N ASP A 160 16.22 -18.26 -15.49
CA ASP A 160 14.81 -18.49 -15.78
C ASP A 160 14.00 -17.20 -15.93
N ALA A 161 14.62 -16.02 -15.79
CA ALA A 161 13.96 -14.75 -16.03
C ALA A 161 13.74 -14.51 -17.54
N PRO A 162 12.73 -13.73 -17.94
CA PRO A 162 12.51 -13.42 -19.35
C PRO A 162 13.74 -12.76 -19.99
N ALA A 163 14.00 -13.07 -21.27
CA ALA A 163 15.14 -12.53 -21.99
C ALA A 163 15.14 -10.99 -21.98
N GLY A 164 16.31 -10.40 -21.71
CA GLY A 164 16.49 -8.94 -21.61
C GLY A 164 16.27 -8.34 -20.22
N TRP A 165 15.86 -9.14 -19.23
CA TRP A 165 15.71 -8.68 -17.85
C TRP A 165 17.06 -8.74 -17.12
N THR A 166 17.43 -7.66 -16.44
CA THR A 166 18.69 -7.57 -15.66
C THR A 166 18.45 -7.67 -14.15
N SER A 167 17.23 -7.38 -13.71
CA SER A 167 16.81 -7.50 -12.31
C SER A 167 15.45 -8.19 -12.22
N TYR A 168 15.22 -8.87 -11.10
CA TYR A 168 13.94 -9.46 -10.76
C TYR A 168 13.55 -9.08 -9.33
N SER A 169 12.25 -8.92 -9.09
CA SER A 169 11.70 -8.68 -7.76
C SER A 169 10.48 -9.57 -7.58
N ASN A 170 10.40 -10.26 -6.45
CA ASN A 170 9.26 -11.07 -6.10
C ASN A 170 8.75 -10.70 -4.71
N THR A 171 7.43 -10.76 -4.50
CA THR A 171 6.78 -10.48 -3.23
C THR A 171 5.87 -11.63 -2.86
N VAL A 172 5.99 -12.11 -1.63
CA VAL A 172 5.18 -13.22 -1.10
C VAL A 172 4.57 -12.84 0.24
N ARG A 173 3.35 -13.30 0.50
CA ARG A 173 2.76 -13.24 1.85
C ARG A 173 3.37 -14.32 2.73
N VAL A 174 3.67 -13.98 3.97
CA VAL A 174 4.23 -14.90 4.96
C VAL A 174 3.32 -14.99 6.18
N THR A 175 3.34 -16.16 6.80
CA THR A 175 2.63 -16.41 8.07
C THR A 175 3.62 -16.20 9.21
N ALA A 176 3.17 -15.51 10.27
CA ALA A 176 3.87 -15.46 11.53
C ALA A 176 3.48 -16.66 12.40
N ASN A 177 4.45 -17.23 13.10
CA ASN A 177 4.22 -18.18 14.18
C ASN A 177 4.84 -17.57 15.46
N GLY A 178 4.00 -16.96 16.30
CA GLY A 178 4.46 -16.10 17.37
C GLY A 178 5.23 -14.89 16.83
N ASP A 179 6.46 -14.71 17.30
CA ASP A 179 7.38 -13.63 16.92
C ASP A 179 8.28 -14.00 15.72
N THR A 180 8.03 -15.13 15.07
CA THR A 180 8.87 -15.65 14.00
C THR A 180 8.16 -15.60 12.65
N LEU A 181 8.82 -15.01 11.65
CA LEU A 181 8.38 -15.01 10.24
C LEU A 181 9.15 -16.07 9.47
N ARG A 182 8.43 -16.93 8.74
CA ARG A 182 9.04 -17.89 7.82
C ARG A 182 9.03 -17.33 6.40
N VAL A 183 10.20 -17.04 5.86
CA VAL A 183 10.38 -16.58 4.48
C VAL A 183 10.51 -17.79 3.56
N PRO A 184 9.56 -18.02 2.64
CA PRO A 184 9.56 -19.21 1.82
C PRO A 184 10.55 -19.12 0.65
N PRO A 185 11.02 -20.27 0.12
CA PRO A 185 11.82 -20.37 -1.12
C PRO A 185 11.30 -19.54 -2.29
N THR A 186 9.98 -19.44 -2.41
CA THR A 186 9.30 -18.82 -3.55
C THR A 186 9.70 -17.36 -3.73
N VAL A 187 10.05 -16.64 -2.65
CA VAL A 187 10.50 -15.25 -2.75
C VAL A 187 11.78 -15.09 -3.57
N PHE A 188 12.61 -16.13 -3.68
CA PHE A 188 13.88 -16.11 -4.42
C PHE A 188 13.80 -16.70 -5.83
N GLN A 189 12.61 -17.08 -6.29
CA GLN A 189 12.42 -17.57 -7.65
C GLN A 189 12.87 -16.52 -8.68
N MET A 190 13.59 -16.97 -9.71
CA MET A 190 14.13 -16.13 -10.79
C MET A 190 15.18 -15.08 -10.36
N ILE A 191 15.64 -15.07 -9.11
CA ILE A 191 16.77 -14.24 -8.64
C ILE A 191 18.04 -15.10 -8.69
N GLN A 192 19.12 -14.62 -9.29
CA GLN A 192 20.42 -15.34 -9.30
C GLN A 192 21.15 -15.25 -7.96
N ASN A 193 22.11 -16.15 -7.75
CA ASN A 193 22.99 -16.09 -6.57
C ASN A 193 23.79 -14.78 -6.56
N GLY A 194 24.07 -14.29 -5.35
CA GLY A 194 24.74 -13.01 -5.12
C GLY A 194 23.93 -12.10 -4.21
N THR A 195 24.17 -10.80 -4.31
CA THR A 195 23.58 -9.83 -3.38
C THR A 195 22.10 -9.58 -3.71
N VAL A 196 21.25 -9.81 -2.71
CA VAL A 196 19.80 -9.63 -2.77
C VAL A 196 19.39 -8.60 -1.72
N ARG A 197 18.43 -7.75 -2.06
CA ARG A 197 17.76 -6.85 -1.12
C ARG A 197 16.45 -7.47 -0.69
N ILE A 198 16.26 -7.63 0.61
CA ILE A 198 15.03 -8.15 1.22
C ILE A 198 14.35 -7.01 1.96
N ALA A 199 13.05 -6.84 1.80
CA ALA A 199 12.25 -5.91 2.59
C ALA A 199 10.97 -6.60 3.07
N PHE A 200 10.46 -6.13 4.20
CA PHE A 200 9.23 -6.61 4.82
C PHE A 200 8.22 -5.46 4.87
N LYS A 201 6.96 -5.77 4.58
CA LYS A 201 5.82 -4.86 4.69
C LYS A 201 4.75 -5.50 5.56
N ARG A 202 4.28 -4.81 6.60
CA ARG A 202 3.07 -5.22 7.33
C ARG A 202 1.90 -4.41 6.81
N VAL A 203 0.82 -5.10 6.46
CA VAL A 203 -0.45 -4.49 6.04
C VAL A 203 -1.53 -4.94 7.02
N ARG A 204 -2.20 -3.99 7.67
CA ARG A 204 -3.31 -4.22 8.59
C ARG A 204 -4.55 -3.51 8.08
N LYS A 205 -5.72 -4.15 8.16
CA LYS A 205 -7.01 -3.61 7.71
C LYS A 205 -8.03 -3.64 8.84
N PRO A 206 -7.92 -2.74 9.84
CA PRO A 206 -8.91 -2.68 10.90
C PRO A 206 -10.24 -2.17 10.34
N ARG A 207 -11.31 -2.33 11.13
CA ARG A 207 -12.60 -1.73 10.78
C ARG A 207 -12.54 -0.22 10.95
N ILE A 208 -13.19 0.50 10.04
CA ILE A 208 -13.45 1.92 10.18
C ILE A 208 -14.35 2.18 11.41
N GLN A 209 -14.10 3.24 12.15
CA GLN A 209 -14.83 3.56 13.39
C GLN A 209 -16.09 4.37 13.11
N GLN A 210 -15.99 5.35 12.21
CA GLN A 210 -17.07 6.23 11.80
C GLN A 210 -17.09 6.32 10.28
N SER A 211 -18.25 6.11 9.68
CA SER A 211 -18.45 6.25 8.25
C SER A 211 -19.86 6.75 7.96
N ALA A 212 -20.06 7.26 6.77
CA ALA A 212 -21.39 7.41 6.17
C ALA A 212 -22.03 6.03 5.95
N SER A 213 -23.31 6.00 5.56
CA SER A 213 -24.03 4.74 5.30
C SER A 213 -23.43 3.91 4.17
N ALA A 214 -22.74 4.53 3.22
CA ALA A 214 -21.98 3.82 2.19
C ALA A 214 -20.78 3.00 2.73
N GLY A 215 -20.36 3.25 3.97
CA GLY A 215 -19.26 2.55 4.62
C GLY A 215 -17.88 3.13 4.31
N GLY A 216 -16.86 2.32 4.55
CA GLY A 216 -15.47 2.71 4.31
C GLY A 216 -14.48 1.63 4.71
N ASP A 217 -13.22 1.89 4.41
CA ASP A 217 -12.09 1.06 4.79
C ASP A 217 -10.93 1.90 5.32
N ILE A 218 -10.10 1.27 6.13
CA ILE A 218 -8.84 1.84 6.57
C ILE A 218 -7.75 0.79 6.44
N THR A 219 -6.64 1.18 5.82
CA THR A 219 -5.46 0.34 5.62
C THR A 219 -4.27 0.99 6.33
N ILE A 220 -3.51 0.19 7.07
CA ILE A 220 -2.30 0.59 7.77
C ILE A 220 -1.15 -0.18 7.12
N GLU A 221 -0.12 0.53 6.68
CA GLU A 221 1.05 -0.03 6.01
C GLU A 221 2.32 0.39 6.76
N TYR A 222 3.16 -0.58 7.08
CA TYR A 222 4.49 -0.35 7.62
C TYR A 222 5.52 -1.00 6.71
N ASP A 223 6.41 -0.19 6.13
CA ASP A 223 7.53 -0.63 5.32
C ASP A 223 8.82 -0.61 6.16
N SER A 224 9.38 -1.80 6.37
CA SER A 224 10.68 -1.97 7.05
C SER A 224 11.85 -1.46 6.19
N PRO A 225 13.06 -1.31 6.75
CA PRO A 225 14.22 -1.01 5.92
C PRO A 225 14.57 -2.21 5.03
N SER A 226 15.31 -1.96 3.96
CA SER A 226 15.85 -3.05 3.13
C SER A 226 17.11 -3.64 3.76
N TYR A 227 17.23 -4.97 3.72
CA TYR A 227 18.37 -5.74 4.19
C TYR A 227 19.14 -6.30 3.01
N SER A 228 20.45 -6.09 2.95
CA SER A 228 21.31 -6.72 1.94
C SER A 228 21.85 -8.05 2.46
N VAL A 229 21.56 -9.13 1.74
CA VAL A 229 21.98 -10.49 2.07
C VAL A 229 22.66 -11.13 0.87
N GLN A 230 23.48 -12.15 1.09
CA GLN A 230 23.98 -13.01 0.03
C GLN A 230 23.07 -14.21 -0.16
N LEU A 231 22.48 -14.36 -1.35
CA LEU A 231 21.75 -15.55 -1.76
C LEU A 231 22.74 -16.58 -2.33
N THR A 232 22.75 -17.76 -1.72
CA THR A 232 23.46 -18.94 -2.21
C THR A 232 22.46 -20.06 -2.55
N ASP A 233 22.94 -21.12 -3.18
CA ASP A 233 22.14 -22.33 -3.38
C ASP A 233 21.78 -22.98 -2.04
#